data_AF-A0AB37VAV8-F1
#
_entry.id   AF-A0AB37VAV8-F1
#
_cell.length_a   1.000
_cell.length_b   1.000
_cell.length_c   1.000
_cell.angle_alpha   90.00
_cell.angle_beta   90.00
_cell.angle_gamma   90.00
#
_symmetry.space_group_name_H-M   'P 1'
#
loop_
_entity.id
_entity.type
_entity.pdbx_description
1 polymer ?
#
loop_
_entity_poly.entity_id
_entity_poly.type
_entity_poly.pdbx_seq_one_letter_code
_entity_poly.pdbx_strand_id
1 'polypeptide(L)'
;MIYDMKNYYINSKTDARLIRYDVIKLNDDTYKVKVFDDQQRGISHPSLVAQIDDFQITREEYNKKFPSGFNQPVRTEMAPGFENTIHDSLQKHRNTLS
;
A
#
# COMPACT_ATOMS: atom_id res chain seq x y z
N MET A 1 5.38 -18.40 13.70
CA MET A 1 5.04 -16.97 13.80
C MET A 1 3.89 -16.71 12.85
N ILE A 2 2.77 -16.19 13.33
CA ILE A 2 1.67 -15.72 12.50
C ILE A 2 1.94 -14.24 12.26
N TYR A 3 2.18 -13.85 11.01
CA TYR A 3 2.28 -12.44 10.64
C TYR A 3 0.87 -11.92 10.38
N ASP A 4 0.53 -10.75 10.91
CA ASP A 4 -0.68 -10.06 10.53
C ASP A 4 -0.52 -9.56 9.09
N MET A 5 -1.29 -10.15 8.17
CA MET A 5 -1.21 -9.92 6.74
C MET A 5 -2.59 -9.57 6.20
N LYS A 6 -2.65 -8.48 5.43
CA LYS A 6 -3.86 -8.01 4.76
C LYS A 6 -3.61 -7.91 3.26
N ASN A 7 -4.56 -8.39 2.49
CA ASN A 7 -4.49 -8.36 1.03
C ASN A 7 -5.41 -7.26 0.52
N TYR A 8 -4.91 -6.45 -0.41
CA TYR A 8 -5.68 -5.42 -1.11
C TYR A 8 -5.63 -5.67 -2.60
N TYR A 9 -6.76 -5.48 -3.28
CA TYR A 9 -6.84 -5.52 -4.73
C TYR A 9 -7.23 -4.13 -5.21
N ILE A 10 -6.30 -3.46 -5.90
CA ILE A 10 -6.44 -2.03 -6.22
C ILE A 10 -6.32 -1.85 -7.73
N ASN A 11 -7.31 -1.17 -8.33
CA ASN A 11 -7.26 -0.68 -9.69
C ASN A 11 -6.62 0.71 -9.73
N SER A 12 -6.20 1.16 -10.91
CA SER A 12 -5.77 2.55 -11.04
C SER A 12 -6.95 3.44 -11.42
N LYS A 13 -6.72 4.75 -11.39
CA LYS A 13 -7.70 5.72 -11.89
C LYS A 13 -7.98 5.58 -13.39
N THR A 14 -7.07 4.97 -14.15
CA THR A 14 -7.11 4.92 -15.62
C THR A 14 -7.31 3.52 -16.17
N ASP A 15 -7.11 2.48 -15.36
CA ASP A 15 -7.17 1.07 -15.76
C ASP A 15 -7.90 0.23 -14.71
N ALA A 16 -8.87 -0.57 -15.16
CA ALA A 16 -9.69 -1.45 -14.34
C ALA A 16 -8.93 -2.70 -13.84
N ARG A 17 -7.73 -2.97 -14.38
CA ARG A 17 -6.90 -4.10 -13.95
C ARG A 17 -6.55 -4.00 -12.46
N LEU A 18 -6.91 -5.03 -11.73
CA LEU A 18 -6.61 -5.17 -10.31
C LEU A 18 -5.18 -5.68 -10.13
N ILE A 19 -4.43 -5.01 -9.26
CA ILE A 19 -3.13 -5.47 -8.77
C ILE A 19 -3.28 -5.83 -7.30
N ARG A 20 -2.70 -6.97 -6.91
CA ARG A 20 -2.75 -7.46 -5.53
C ARG A 20 -1.59 -6.89 -4.73
N TYR A 21 -1.89 -6.39 -3.55
CA TYR A 21 -0.93 -5.89 -2.58
C TYR A 21 -1.04 -6.71 -1.30
N ASP A 22 0.02 -7.43 -1.00
CA ASP A 22 0.14 -8.22 0.22
C ASP A 22 0.87 -7.33 1.24
N VAL A 23 0.13 -6.82 2.23
CA VAL A 23 0.66 -5.94 3.29
C VAL A 23 0.90 -6.76 4.53
N ILE A 24 2.16 -6.86 4.93
CA ILE A 24 2.63 -7.70 6.03
C ILE A 24 3.14 -6.77 7.13
N LYS A 25 2.54 -6.84 8.32
CA LYS A 25 3.03 -6.11 9.48
C LYS A 25 4.32 -6.77 9.98
N LEU A 26 5.43 -6.03 9.93
CA LEU A 26 6.70 -6.48 10.50
C LEU A 26 6.81 -6.11 11.98
N ASN A 27 6.37 -4.90 12.33
CA ASN A 27 6.27 -4.35 13.69
C ASN A 27 5.28 -3.17 13.69
N ASP A 28 5.13 -2.46 14.81
CA ASP A 28 4.18 -1.33 14.95
C ASP A 28 4.53 -0.09 14.13
N ASP A 29 5.73 -0.04 13.56
CA ASP A 29 6.25 1.10 12.82
C ASP A 29 6.52 0.78 11.34
N THR A 30 6.46 -0.49 10.94
CA THR A 30 6.92 -0.94 9.63
C THR A 30 6.00 -2.00 9.05
N TYR A 31 5.54 -1.74 7.83
CA TYR A 31 4.82 -2.67 6.98
C TYR A 31 5.66 -2.98 5.74
N LYS A 32 5.76 -4.27 5.38
CA LYS A 32 6.33 -4.70 4.09
C LYS A 32 5.17 -4.93 3.13
N VAL A 33 5.28 -4.35 1.95
CA VAL A 33 4.30 -4.52 0.87
C VAL A 33 4.95 -5.31 -0.24
N LYS A 34 4.28 -6.36 -0.69
CA LYS A 34 4.63 -7.10 -1.91
C LYS A 34 3.53 -6.90 -2.93
N VAL A 35 3.90 -6.60 -4.17
CA VAL A 35 2.98 -6.26 -5.23
C VAL A 35 2.97 -7.38 -6.26
N PHE A 36 1.80 -7.93 -6.51
CA PHE A 36 1.58 -9.04 -7.42
C PHE A 36 0.61 -8.67 -8.52
N ASP A 37 0.98 -9.07 -9.71
CA ASP A 37 0.18 -8.94 -10.90
C ASP A 37 -0.35 -10.32 -11.27
N ASP A 38 -1.65 -10.51 -11.08
CA ASP A 38 -2.35 -11.72 -11.49
C ASP A 38 -2.87 -11.51 -12.90
N GLN A 39 -2.05 -11.88 -13.89
CA GLN A 39 -2.47 -11.87 -15.28
C GLN A 39 -3.37 -13.09 -15.54
N GLN A 40 -4.66 -12.96 -15.25
CA GLN A 40 -5.69 -13.89 -15.70
C GLN A 40 -5.96 -13.70 -17.20
N ARG A 41 -5.02 -14.09 -18.05
CA ARG A 41 -5.26 -14.20 -19.50
C ARG A 41 -5.81 -15.59 -19.82
N GLY A 42 -7.11 -15.79 -19.60
CA GLY A 42 -7.86 -16.95 -20.10
C GLY A 42 -8.11 -18.09 -19.11
N ILE A 43 -8.87 -19.11 -19.56
CA ILE A 43 -9.37 -20.28 -18.80
C ILE A 43 -8.26 -21.32 -18.52
N SER A 44 -7.03 -21.05 -18.96
CA SER A 44 -5.94 -22.01 -18.98
C SER A 44 -5.05 -21.82 -17.76
N HIS A 45 -5.03 -22.81 -16.88
CA HIS A 45 -4.06 -22.89 -15.79
C HIS A 45 -2.67 -23.27 -16.33
N PRO A 46 -1.57 -22.82 -15.68
CA PRO A 46 -1.52 -22.04 -14.43
C PRO A 46 -1.60 -20.53 -14.65
N SER A 47 -2.43 -19.85 -13.85
CA SER A 47 -2.44 -18.39 -13.74
C SER A 47 -1.04 -17.91 -13.30
N LEU A 48 -0.40 -17.10 -14.15
CA LEU A 48 0.92 -16.54 -13.84
C LEU A 48 0.73 -15.40 -12.84
N VAL A 49 1.04 -15.66 -11.57
CA VAL A 49 1.17 -14.63 -10.53
C VAL A 49 2.62 -14.16 -10.53
N ALA A 50 2.85 -12.96 -11.04
CA ALA A 50 4.18 -12.35 -11.03
C ALA A 50 4.28 -11.35 -9.88
N GLN A 51 5.32 -11.45 -9.04
CA GLN A 51 5.67 -10.33 -8.17
C GLN A 51 6.31 -9.26 -9.04
N ILE A 52 5.72 -8.06 -9.06
CA ILE A 52 6.17 -6.96 -9.92
C ILE A 52 6.90 -5.87 -9.14
N ASP A 53 6.70 -5.77 -7.83
CA ASP A 53 7.42 -4.83 -6.97
C ASP A 53 7.37 -5.24 -5.50
N ASP A 54 8.20 -4.61 -4.67
CA ASP A 54 8.14 -4.65 -3.22
C ASP A 54 8.70 -3.38 -2.57
N PHE A 55 8.00 -2.87 -1.56
CA PHE A 55 8.40 -1.66 -0.85
C PHE A 55 8.01 -1.72 0.62
N GLN A 56 8.45 -0.73 1.40
CA GLN A 56 8.11 -0.60 2.81
C GLN A 56 7.29 0.67 3.04
N ILE A 57 6.39 0.61 4.01
CA ILE A 57 5.69 1.76 4.55
C ILE A 57 6.15 1.89 6.00
N THR A 58 6.78 3.02 6.33
CA THR A 58 7.36 3.27 7.65
C THR A 58 6.68 4.42 8.36
N ARG A 59 6.63 4.35 9.69
CA ARG A 59 6.14 5.45 10.54
C ARG A 59 7.00 6.69 10.37
N GLU A 60 8.29 6.54 10.06
CA GLU A 60 9.19 7.66 9.79
C GLU A 60 8.72 8.47 8.57
N GLU A 61 8.38 7.81 7.46
CA GLU A 61 7.84 8.47 6.27
C GLU A 61 6.50 9.14 6.54
N TYR A 62 5.64 8.51 7.36
CA TYR A 62 4.40 9.11 7.83
C TYR A 62 4.68 10.38 8.64
N ASN A 63 5.59 10.34 9.61
CA ASN A 63 5.95 11.50 10.44
C ASN A 63 6.56 12.64 9.61
N LYS A 64 7.31 12.32 8.54
CA LYS A 64 7.80 13.34 7.59
C LYS A 64 6.66 14.02 6.82
N LYS A 65 5.62 13.28 6.42
CA LYS A 65 4.44 13.82 5.73
C LYS A 65 3.46 14.55 6.66
N PHE A 66 3.39 14.10 7.91
CA PHE A 66 2.50 14.63 8.95
C PHE A 66 3.31 14.99 10.20
N PRO A 67 4.11 16.08 10.15
CA PRO A 67 4.92 16.46 11.30
C PRO A 67 4.02 16.92 12.43
N SER A 68 4.11 16.28 13.59
CA SER A 68 3.43 16.71 14.82
C SER A 68 4.38 17.58 15.64
N GLY A 69 4.09 18.88 15.80
CA GLY A 69 4.90 19.82 16.59
C GLY A 69 4.33 21.24 16.65
N PHE A 70 4.83 22.05 17.60
CA PHE A 70 4.32 23.37 17.99
C PHE A 70 4.32 24.47 16.90
N ASN A 71 4.93 24.24 15.73
CA ASN A 71 5.07 25.23 14.65
C ASN A 71 4.31 24.87 13.36
N GLN A 72 3.26 24.05 13.46
CA GLN A 72 2.43 23.71 12.30
C GLN A 72 1.32 24.77 12.11
N PRO A 73 1.02 25.22 10.88
CA PRO A 73 -0.21 25.96 10.61
C PRO A 73 -1.40 25.11 11.06
N VAL A 74 -2.40 25.75 11.67
CA VAL A 74 -3.61 25.08 12.18
C VAL A 74 -4.19 24.23 11.05
N ARG A 75 -3.99 22.91 11.11
CA ARG A 75 -4.68 21.99 10.23
C ARG A 75 -6.10 21.87 10.77
N THR A 76 -7.07 22.29 9.97
CA THR A 76 -8.50 22.20 10.30
C THR A 76 -8.98 20.76 10.46
N GLU A 77 -8.20 19.78 9.97
CA GLU A 77 -8.48 18.35 10.01
C GLU A 77 -7.40 17.60 10.79
N MET A 78 -7.80 16.65 11.64
CA MET A 78 -6.87 15.77 12.36
C MET A 78 -6.08 14.91 11.38
N ALA A 79 -4.77 14.74 11.63
CA ALA A 79 -3.95 13.85 10.83
C ALA A 79 -4.51 12.41 10.91
N PRO A 80 -4.64 11.71 9.77
CA PRO A 80 -5.11 10.33 9.76
C PRO A 80 -4.11 9.43 10.49
N GLY A 81 -4.58 8.45 11.27
CA GLY A 81 -3.69 7.48 11.90
C GLY A 81 -2.77 6.78 10.89
N PHE A 82 -1.55 6.40 11.30
CA PHE A 82 -0.55 5.79 10.43
C PHE A 82 -1.11 4.63 9.58
N GLU A 83 -1.85 3.71 10.20
CA GLU A 83 -2.44 2.56 9.51
C GLU A 83 -3.48 2.96 8.46
N ASN A 84 -4.19 4.08 8.66
CA ASN A 84 -5.16 4.60 7.70
C ASN A 84 -4.48 5.14 6.44
N THR A 85 -3.20 5.54 6.52
CA THR A 85 -2.43 6.03 5.36
C THR A 85 -1.84 4.91 4.50
N ILE A 86 -1.96 3.65 4.93
CA ILE A 86 -1.49 2.49 4.17
C ILE A 86 -2.22 2.44 2.83
N HIS A 87 -3.56 2.47 2.85
CA HIS A 87 -4.37 2.40 1.64
C HIS A 87 -4.01 3.50 0.63
N ASP A 88 -3.82 4.74 1.09
CA ASP A 88 -3.43 5.87 0.24
C ASP A 88 -2.05 5.66 -0.40
N SER A 89 -1.12 5.07 0.35
CA SER A 89 0.21 4.73 -0.15
C SER A 89 0.14 3.65 -1.24
N LEU A 90 -0.70 2.62 -1.04
CA LEU A 90 -0.93 1.59 -2.05
C LEU A 90 -1.60 2.16 -3.31
N GLN A 91 -2.62 3.01 -3.15
CA GLN A 91 -3.31 3.65 -4.27
C GLN A 91 -2.36 4.57 -5.06
N LYS A 92 -1.51 5.33 -4.38
CA LYS A 92 -0.49 6.17 -5.01
C LYS A 92 0.45 5.33 -5.86
N HIS A 93 0.94 4.21 -5.32
CA HIS A 93 1.77 3.26 -6.05
C HIS A 93 1.03 2.64 -7.25
N ARG A 94 -0.23 2.22 -7.09
CA ARG A 94 -1.00 1.66 -8.21
C ARG A 94 -1.14 2.63 -9.37
N ASN A 95 -1.29 3.92 -9.06
CA ASN A 95 -1.38 4.98 -10.08
C ASN A 95 -0.04 5.22 -10.80
N THR A 96 1.12 4.90 -10.21
CA THR A 96 2.43 5.01 -10.90
C THR A 96 2.74 3.83 -11.81
N LEU A 97 2.07 2.69 -11.62
CA LEU A 97 2.17 1.51 -12.48
C LEU A 97 1.25 1.56 -13.72
N SER A 98 0.51 2.66 -13.92
CA SER A 98 -0.45 2.81 -15.03
C SER A 98 0.10 3.64 -16.17
#